data_AF-A0A6G5A634-F1
#
_entry.id   AF-A0A6G5A634-F1
#
_cell.length_a   1.000
_cell.length_b   1.000
_cell.length_c   1.000
_cell.angle_alpha   90.00
_cell.angle_beta   90.00
_cell.angle_gamma   90.00
#
_symmetry.space_group_name_H-M   'P 1'
#
loop_
_entity.id
_entity.type
_entity.pdbx_description
1 polymer ?
#
loop_
_entity_poly.entity_id
_entity_poly.type
_entity_poly.pdbx_seq_one_letter_code
_entity_poly.pdbx_strand_id
1 'polypeptide(L)'
;VLSVTMARHCSLLAFCLVAVVAPAVRGDLTQVQVEECSSGSTSNVDAVRISHCATLPCTVTLEDKPKVEIDFRAAHDSKTLRVRVLGAIGDIAPQPFPAFKPMPATSWASAAR
;
A
#
# COMPACT_ATOMS: atom_id res chain seq x y z
N VAL A 1 26.24 -12.26 -2.95
CA VAL A 1 27.12 -13.40 -2.60
C VAL A 1 26.67 -13.88 -1.23
N LEU A 2 26.06 -15.06 -1.13
CA LEU A 2 25.55 -15.61 0.13
C LEU A 2 26.28 -16.94 0.40
N SER A 3 27.09 -16.98 1.46
CA SER A 3 27.83 -18.19 1.86
C SER A 3 26.95 -19.11 2.70
N VAL A 4 26.86 -20.38 2.29
CA VAL A 4 26.20 -21.45 3.05
C VAL A 4 27.28 -22.41 3.56
N THR A 5 27.50 -22.44 4.87
CA THR A 5 28.45 -23.36 5.50
C THR A 5 27.74 -24.69 5.79
N MET A 6 28.06 -25.74 5.04
CA MET A 6 27.60 -27.11 5.30
C MET A 6 28.37 -27.72 6.49
N ALA A 7 27.73 -27.84 7.65
CA ALA A 7 28.18 -28.73 8.70
C ALA A 7 27.61 -30.14 8.43
N ARG A 8 28.47 -31.07 7.99
CA ARG A 8 28.18 -32.52 8.09
C ARG A 8 28.17 -32.90 9.58
N HIS A 9 27.22 -33.73 10.03
CA HIS A 9 27.46 -34.94 10.84
C HIS A 9 26.12 -35.65 11.21
N CYS A 10 26.08 -36.93 10.84
CA CYS A 10 25.33 -38.10 11.34
C CYS A 10 24.01 -37.98 12.13
N SER A 11 23.03 -38.74 11.61
CA SER A 11 22.09 -39.61 12.33
C SER A 11 21.04 -38.97 13.24
N LEU A 12 19.84 -38.76 12.70
CA LEU A 12 18.59 -39.42 13.12
C LEU A 12 17.38 -38.70 12.49
N LEU A 13 16.39 -39.50 12.11
CA LEU A 13 15.15 -39.14 11.42
C LEU A 13 14.44 -37.91 12.02
N ALA A 14 14.50 -36.78 11.32
CA ALA A 14 13.58 -35.68 11.50
C ALA A 14 13.21 -35.14 10.12
N PHE A 15 12.04 -35.56 9.61
CA PHE A 15 11.39 -34.93 8.47
C PHE A 15 10.96 -33.51 8.90
N CYS A 16 11.90 -32.57 8.89
CA CYS A 16 11.56 -31.15 8.93
C CYS A 16 10.96 -30.78 7.57
N LEU A 17 9.63 -30.82 7.50
CA LEU A 17 8.86 -30.12 6.49
C LEU A 17 9.25 -28.65 6.54
N VAL A 18 10.20 -28.25 5.69
CA VAL A 18 10.50 -26.85 5.43
C VAL A 18 9.29 -26.29 4.70
N ALA A 19 8.36 -25.72 5.46
CA ALA A 19 7.31 -24.88 4.91
C ALA A 19 8.02 -23.71 4.22
N VAL A 20 8.07 -23.77 2.88
CA VAL A 20 8.52 -22.65 2.06
C VAL A 20 7.49 -21.54 2.26
N VAL A 21 7.75 -20.67 3.23
CA VAL A 21 7.04 -19.40 3.34
C VAL A 21 7.47 -18.61 2.11
N ALA A 22 6.62 -18.59 1.08
CA ALA A 22 6.85 -17.75 -0.08
C ALA A 22 7.05 -16.31 0.43
N PRO A 23 8.15 -15.62 0.05
CA PRO A 23 8.27 -14.23 0.38
C PRO A 23 7.13 -13.52 -0.36
N ALA A 24 6.15 -13.02 0.38
CA ALA A 24 5.22 -12.07 -0.18
C ALA A 24 6.08 -10.92 -0.70
N VAL A 25 6.10 -10.72 -2.03
CA VAL A 25 6.73 -9.57 -2.65
C VAL A 25 5.97 -8.34 -2.16
N ARG A 26 6.42 -7.84 -1.02
CA ARG A 26 5.98 -6.58 -0.44
C ARG A 26 6.66 -5.54 -1.32
N GLY A 27 6.00 -5.16 -2.42
CA GLY A 27 6.50 -4.09 -3.28
C GLY A 27 6.82 -2.89 -2.41
N ASP A 28 8.03 -2.37 -2.50
CA ASP A 28 8.52 -1.33 -1.59
C ASP A 28 7.60 -0.12 -1.65
N LEU A 29 6.93 0.13 -0.53
CA LEU A 29 6.09 1.30 -0.30
C LEU A 29 7.00 2.43 0.19
N THR A 30 7.04 3.53 -0.56
CA THR A 30 7.83 4.70 -0.13
C THR A 30 6.89 5.78 0.35
N GLN A 31 7.23 6.38 1.49
CA GLN A 31 6.48 7.52 2.02
C GLN A 31 6.73 8.75 1.14
N VAL A 32 5.64 9.41 0.75
CA VAL A 32 5.66 10.62 -0.08
C VAL A 32 5.04 11.78 0.68
N GLN A 33 5.49 13.00 0.38
CA GLN A 33 4.84 14.21 0.89
C GLN A 33 3.71 14.61 -0.05
N VAL A 34 2.49 14.74 0.46
CA VAL A 34 1.32 15.15 -0.32
C VAL A 34 0.93 16.58 0.02
N GLU A 35 0.42 17.30 -0.96
CA GLU A 35 -0.09 18.66 -0.77
C GLU A 35 -1.60 18.65 -0.51
N GLU A 36 -2.06 19.63 0.27
CA GLU A 36 -3.48 19.83 0.51
C GLU A 36 -4.16 20.38 -0.75
N CYS A 37 -5.27 19.77 -1.14
CA CYS A 37 -6.16 20.34 -2.15
C CYS A 37 -6.98 21.49 -1.55
N SER A 38 -7.34 22.49 -2.37
CA SER A 38 -8.12 23.68 -1.94
C SER A 38 -9.46 23.37 -1.26
N SER A 39 -10.07 22.21 -1.56
CA SER A 39 -11.34 21.75 -0.96
C SER A 39 -11.16 20.61 0.06
N GLY A 40 -9.93 20.29 0.45
CA GLY A 40 -9.59 19.16 1.32
C GLY A 40 -8.71 19.57 2.50
N SER A 41 -8.38 18.61 3.34
CA SER A 41 -7.38 18.79 4.40
C SER A 41 -6.63 17.48 4.63
N THR A 42 -5.34 17.60 4.90
CA THR A 42 -4.44 16.51 5.30
C THR A 42 -4.14 16.51 6.79
N SER A 43 -4.79 17.38 7.58
CA SER A 43 -4.52 17.54 9.02
C SER A 43 -4.64 16.26 9.85
N ASN A 44 -5.42 15.30 9.35
CA ASN A 44 -5.65 14.00 9.97
C ASN A 44 -4.85 12.86 9.33
N VAL A 45 -4.02 13.16 8.32
CA VAL A 45 -3.19 12.19 7.61
C VAL A 45 -1.79 12.20 8.22
N ASP A 46 -1.33 11.04 8.67
CA ASP A 46 -0.01 10.86 9.28
C ASP A 46 1.06 10.47 8.27
N ALA A 47 0.70 9.61 7.31
CA ALA A 47 1.60 9.17 6.26
C ALA A 47 0.84 8.75 5.02
N VAL A 48 1.40 9.03 3.85
CA VAL A 48 0.98 8.47 2.57
C VAL A 48 2.15 7.69 1.99
N ARG A 49 1.92 6.43 1.62
CA ARG A 49 2.94 5.58 1.00
C ARG A 49 2.44 5.04 -0.33
N ILE A 50 3.30 5.08 -1.34
CA ILE A 50 2.98 4.66 -2.70
C ILE A 50 4.03 3.66 -3.17
N SER A 51 3.61 2.53 -3.72
CA SER A 51 4.54 1.58 -4.34
C SER A 51 5.06 2.13 -5.66
N HIS A 52 6.29 1.81 -6.03
CA HIS A 52 6.90 2.26 -7.29
C HIS A 52 7.03 3.78 -7.40
N CYS A 53 7.05 4.51 -6.27
CA CYS A 53 7.21 5.96 -6.26
C CYS A 53 8.15 6.41 -5.15
N ALA A 54 9.44 6.54 -5.47
CA ALA A 54 10.44 7.00 -4.51
C ALA A 54 10.36 8.52 -4.24
N THR A 55 10.01 9.30 -5.28
CA THR A 55 9.91 10.76 -5.23
C THR A 55 8.79 11.23 -6.15
N LEU A 56 8.11 12.30 -5.76
CA LEU A 56 7.11 12.95 -6.62
C LEU A 56 7.77 13.86 -7.68
N PRO A 57 7.21 13.96 -8.89
CA PRO A 57 6.04 13.23 -9.39
C PRO A 57 6.35 11.75 -9.68
N CYS A 58 5.42 10.85 -9.33
CA CYS A 58 5.55 9.42 -9.62
C CYS A 58 5.46 9.18 -11.14
N THR A 59 6.36 8.37 -11.71
CA THR A 59 6.17 7.82 -13.05
C THR A 59 5.47 6.48 -12.94
N VAL A 60 4.24 6.39 -13.46
CA VAL A 60 3.44 5.15 -13.50
C VAL A 60 3.05 4.84 -14.95
N THR A 61 3.15 3.57 -15.32
CA THR A 61 2.71 3.06 -16.62
C THR A 61 1.28 2.52 -16.53
N LEU A 62 0.63 2.27 -17.66
CA LEU A 62 -0.72 1.70 -17.69
C LEU A 62 -0.79 0.25 -17.18
N GLU A 63 0.35 -0.45 -17.17
CA GLU A 63 0.44 -1.82 -16.66
C GLU A 63 0.66 -1.85 -15.14
N ASP A 64 1.15 -0.75 -14.57
CA ASP A 64 1.42 -0.65 -13.15
C ASP A 64 0.12 -0.71 -12.34
N LYS A 65 0.20 -1.42 -11.22
CA LYS A 65 -0.87 -1.48 -10.21
C LYS A 65 -0.36 -0.85 -8.92
N PRO A 66 -0.23 0.49 -8.88
CA PRO A 66 0.30 1.16 -7.71
C PRO A 66 -0.60 0.90 -6.50
N LYS A 67 0.04 0.50 -5.40
CA LYS A 67 -0.58 0.41 -4.08
C LYS A 67 -0.40 1.74 -3.39
N VAL A 68 -1.48 2.21 -2.75
CA VAL A 68 -1.48 3.43 -1.93
C VAL A 68 -1.94 3.03 -0.54
N GLU A 69 -1.13 3.36 0.46
CA GLU A 69 -1.45 3.24 1.88
C GLU A 69 -1.52 4.62 2.51
N ILE A 70 -2.55 4.85 3.32
CA ILE A 70 -2.80 6.12 3.99
C ILE A 70 -3.04 5.82 5.46
N ASP A 71 -2.11 6.27 6.29
CA ASP A 71 -2.30 6.28 7.73
C ASP A 71 -3.00 7.58 8.10
N PHE A 72 -4.14 7.49 8.77
CA PHE A 72 -4.89 8.65 9.21
C PHE A 72 -5.53 8.42 10.58
N ARG A 73 -5.71 9.51 11.33
CA ARG A 73 -6.52 9.54 12.54
C ARG A 73 -7.94 9.94 12.20
N ALA A 74 -8.93 9.13 12.57
CA ALA A 74 -10.32 9.52 12.40
C ALA A 74 -10.66 10.70 13.31
N ALA A 75 -11.22 11.77 12.75
CA ALA A 75 -11.64 12.94 13.53
C ALA A 75 -12.86 12.65 14.43
N HIS A 76 -13.72 11.72 13.99
CA HIS A 76 -14.93 11.32 14.69
C HIS A 76 -15.26 9.86 14.40
N ASP A 77 -16.04 9.23 15.28
CA ASP A 77 -16.58 7.89 15.04
C ASP A 77 -17.53 7.87 13.84
N SER A 78 -17.35 6.90 12.96
CA SER A 78 -18.20 6.74 11.78
C SER A 78 -18.42 5.26 11.45
N LYS A 79 -19.64 4.93 11.03
CA LYS A 79 -19.97 3.61 10.47
C LYS A 79 -19.63 3.49 8.99
N THR A 80 -19.21 4.58 8.36
CA THR A 80 -18.96 4.65 6.92
C THR A 80 -17.66 5.39 6.61
N LEU A 81 -16.81 4.77 5.79
CA LEU A 81 -15.69 5.43 5.13
C LEU A 81 -16.01 5.55 3.63
N ARG A 82 -15.84 6.74 3.07
CA ARG A 82 -16.03 7.00 1.64
C ARG A 82 -14.70 7.43 1.05
N VAL A 83 -14.20 6.67 0.09
CA VAL A 83 -12.96 6.99 -0.62
C VAL A 83 -13.32 7.43 -2.04
N ARG A 84 -12.77 8.57 -2.46
CA ARG A 84 -12.85 9.05 -3.85
C ARG A 84 -11.42 9.21 -4.36
N VAL A 85 -11.15 8.66 -5.54
CA VAL A 85 -9.87 8.85 -6.24
C VAL A 85 -10.18 9.60 -7.51
N LEU A 86 -9.58 10.79 -7.66
CA LEU A 86 -9.75 11.66 -8.82
C LEU A 86 -8.40 11.81 -9.54
N GLY A 87 -8.43 11.86 -10.87
CA GLY A 87 -7.27 12.17 -11.71
C GLY A 87 -7.53 13.43 -12.54
N ALA A 88 -6.53 14.30 -12.62
CA ALA A 88 -6.52 15.43 -13.54
C ALA A 88 -5.56 15.12 -14.70
N ILE A 89 -6.02 15.31 -15.94
CA ILE A 89 -5.22 15.08 -17.15
C ILE A 89 -5.28 16.35 -17.99
N GLY A 90 -4.15 17.03 -18.15
CA GLY A 90 -4.09 18.35 -18.78
C GLY A 90 -4.98 19.36 -18.04
N ASP A 91 -5.65 20.24 -18.78
CA ASP A 91 -6.52 21.29 -18.23
C ASP A 91 -7.97 20.82 -17.95
N ILE A 92 -8.22 19.51 -17.97
CA ILE A 92 -9.55 18.95 -17.74
C ILE A 92 -9.82 18.88 -16.24
N ALA A 93 -11.04 19.26 -15.82
CA ALA A 93 -11.49 19.13 -14.45
C ALA A 93 -11.31 17.70 -13.91
N PRO A 94 -10.85 17.50 -12.65
CA PRO A 94 -10.58 16.18 -12.10
C PRO A 94 -11.74 15.20 -12.26
N GLN A 95 -11.48 14.03 -12.84
CA GLN A 95 -12.47 12.98 -13.09
C GLN A 95 -12.24 11.78 -12.18
N PRO A 96 -13.28 10.97 -11.86
CA PRO A 96 -13.10 9.70 -11.15
C PRO A 96 -12.09 8.79 -11.86
N PHE A 97 -11.16 8.22 -11.10
CA PHE A 97 -10.15 7.33 -11.68
C PHE A 97 -10.82 6.06 -12.25
N PRO A 98 -10.58 5.73 -13.54
CA PRO A 98 -11.17 4.55 -14.16
C PRO A 98 -10.81 3.29 -13.38
N ALA A 99 -11.78 2.38 -13.23
CA ALA A 99 -11.62 1.09 -12.54
C ALA A 99 -11.31 1.14 -11.02
N PHE A 100 -11.37 2.30 -10.36
CA PHE A 100 -11.35 2.33 -8.89
C PHE A 100 -12.63 1.69 -8.33
N LYS A 101 -12.47 0.58 -7.58
CA LYS A 101 -13.57 -0.08 -6.88
C LYS A 101 -13.50 0.29 -5.39
N PRO A 102 -14.47 1.06 -4.85
CA PRO A 102 -14.50 1.36 -3.43
C PRO A 102 -14.66 0.07 -2.62
N MET A 103 -13.83 -0.11 -1.60
CA MET A 103 -13.95 -1.24 -0.68
C MET A 103 -15.15 -1.05 0.27
N PRO A 104 -15.87 -2.13 0.63
CA PRO A 104 -16.95 -2.08 1.60
C PRO A 104 -16.45 -1.75 3.02
N ALA A 105 -17.26 -1.06 3.82
CA ALA A 105 -16.87 -0.58 5.16
C ALA A 105 -16.37 -1.68 6.13
N THR A 106 -16.83 -2.92 5.94
CA THR A 106 -16.44 -4.07 6.77
C THR A 106 -14.99 -4.50 6.59
N SER A 107 -14.36 -4.25 5.43
CA SER A 107 -12.94 -4.57 5.24
C SER A 107 -12.01 -3.62 5.97
N TRP A 108 -12.47 -2.40 6.29
CA TRP A 108 -11.68 -1.39 7.00
C TRP A 108 -11.66 -1.62 8.52
N ALA A 109 -12.76 -2.10 9.10
CA ALA A 109 -12.86 -2.40 10.54
C ALA A 109 -11.90 -3.52 11.01
N SER A 110 -11.39 -4.33 10.07
CA SER A 110 -10.37 -5.35 10.34
C SER A 110 -8.93 -4.84 10.21
N ALA A 111 -8.71 -3.70 9.56
CA ALA A 111 -7.39 -3.08 9.40
C ALA A 111 -7.05 -2.09 10.51
N ALA A 112 -8.05 -1.62 11.27
CA ALA A 112 -7.89 -0.71 12.40
C ALA A 112 -7.83 -1.41 13.77
N ARG A 113 -7.68 -2.75 13.80
CA ARG A 113 -7.64 -3.56 15.02
C ARG A 113 -6.25 -4.12 15.28
#